data_AF-A0A2K5YW53-F1
#
_entry.id   AF-A0A2K5YW53-F1
#
_cell.length_a   1.000
_cell.length_b   1.000
_cell.length_c   1.000
_cell.angle_alpha   90.00
_cell.angle_beta   90.00
_cell.angle_gamma   90.00
#
_symmetry.space_group_name_H-M   'P 1'
#
loop_
_entity.id
_entity.type
_entity.pdbx_description
1 polymer ?
#
loop_
_entity_poly.entity_id
_entity_poly.type
_entity_poly.pdbx_seq_one_letter_code
_entity_poly.pdbx_strand_id
1 'polypeptide(L)'
;LPLLSGKRKPVACKLLVQVEFYMNENTFKERLKLFFIKNQRSSLRIRLFNFSLKLLSCLLYIIRGNIWEQILRIPFILEIINAVPFIISIFWPSLRNLFVPVFLNCWLAKHALENMIVSIEVKIMMRTFMSHLKDLSLIHICFFSICGIQHLERIGKKLNLFDSLYFCIVTFSTVGFGDVTPETWSSKLFVVAMICVALVVLPIQFEQLAYLWMERQKSGGNYSRHRAQTEKHVVLCVSSLKIDLLMDFLNEFYAHPRLQDYYVVILCPTEMDVQVRRVLQIPMWSQRVIYLQGSALKDQDLLRAKMDDAEACFILSSRCEVDRTSSDHQTILRAWAVKDFAPNCPLYVQILKPENKFHIKFADHVVCEEEFKYAMLALNCICPATSTLITLLVHTSRGQ
;
A
#
# COMPACT_ATOMS: atom_id res chain seq x y z
N LEU A 1 48.95 -55.03 -73.35
CA LEU A 1 50.01 -54.02 -73.62
C LEU A 1 49.33 -52.74 -74.06
N PRO A 2 49.55 -51.55 -73.44
CA PRO A 2 50.20 -51.19 -72.16
C PRO A 2 49.14 -50.65 -71.14
N LEU A 3 49.28 -50.67 -69.80
CA LEU A 3 50.23 -50.07 -68.85
C LEU A 3 50.35 -48.54 -68.88
N LEU A 4 49.87 -47.89 -67.81
CA LEU A 4 50.48 -46.78 -67.01
C LEU A 4 49.34 -45.97 -66.32
N SER A 5 49.11 -46.15 -65.02
CA SER A 5 49.80 -45.51 -63.89
C SER A 5 49.42 -44.03 -63.68
N GLY A 6 48.71 -43.76 -62.58
CA GLY A 6 48.41 -42.40 -62.13
C GLY A 6 47.44 -42.33 -60.94
N LYS A 7 47.92 -42.69 -59.74
CA LYS A 7 47.19 -42.51 -58.47
C LYS A 7 46.75 -41.05 -58.27
N ARG A 8 45.48 -40.81 -57.91
CA ARG A 8 45.05 -39.71 -56.99
C ARG A 8 43.63 -39.97 -56.42
N LYS A 9 43.63 -40.35 -55.13
CA LYS A 9 42.63 -40.21 -54.03
C LYS A 9 41.14 -39.98 -54.37
N PRO A 10 40.20 -40.79 -53.82
CA PRO A 10 38.79 -40.40 -53.79
C PRO A 10 38.57 -39.25 -52.79
N VAL A 11 37.96 -38.18 -53.28
CA VAL A 11 37.43 -37.08 -52.46
C VAL A 11 36.23 -37.63 -51.68
N ALA A 12 36.47 -38.08 -50.46
CA ALA A 12 35.40 -38.30 -49.51
C ALA A 12 34.83 -36.93 -49.13
N CYS A 13 33.68 -36.60 -49.70
CA CYS A 13 32.84 -35.50 -49.26
C CYS A 13 32.39 -35.79 -47.81
N LYS A 14 33.18 -35.33 -46.83
CA LYS A 14 32.71 -35.20 -45.45
C LYS A 14 31.67 -34.07 -45.47
N LEU A 15 30.40 -34.43 -45.57
CA LEU A 15 29.31 -33.62 -45.06
C LEU A 15 29.60 -33.35 -43.58
N LEU A 16 30.20 -32.20 -43.32
CA LEU A 16 30.19 -31.58 -42.00
C LEU A 16 28.75 -31.16 -41.76
N VAL A 17 27.94 -32.09 -41.24
CA VAL A 17 26.69 -31.74 -40.60
C VAL A 17 27.08 -30.98 -39.34
N GLN A 18 27.16 -29.66 -39.48
CA GLN A 18 27.15 -28.75 -38.36
C GLN A 18 25.76 -28.90 -37.74
N VAL A 19 25.68 -29.76 -36.71
CA VAL A 19 24.49 -29.86 -35.86
C VAL A 19 24.45 -28.56 -35.06
N GLU A 20 23.87 -27.51 -35.64
CA GLU A 20 23.37 -26.40 -34.85
C GLU A 20 22.26 -26.94 -33.97
N PHE A 21 22.55 -27.10 -32.67
CA PHE A 21 21.55 -27.36 -31.65
C PHE A 21 20.64 -26.13 -31.52
N TYR A 22 19.68 -25.97 -32.43
CA TYR A 22 18.50 -25.15 -32.19
C TYR A 22 17.48 -25.99 -31.44
N MET A 23 17.58 -26.02 -30.11
CA MET A 23 16.46 -26.39 -29.21
C MET A 23 16.78 -25.91 -27.78
N ASN A 24 16.44 -24.64 -27.53
CA ASN A 24 15.87 -24.11 -26.30
C ASN A 24 16.74 -23.90 -25.02
N GLU A 25 17.93 -23.31 -25.14
CA GLU A 25 18.77 -22.87 -23.99
C GLU A 25 18.32 -21.57 -23.28
N ASN A 26 17.10 -21.06 -23.55
CA ASN A 26 16.68 -19.72 -23.17
C ASN A 26 15.58 -19.62 -22.10
N THR A 27 15.32 -20.68 -21.32
CA THR A 27 14.43 -20.51 -20.15
C THR A 27 15.23 -20.12 -18.91
N PHE A 28 14.82 -19.03 -18.27
CA PHE A 28 15.39 -18.52 -17.00
C PHE A 28 15.49 -19.62 -15.94
N LYS A 29 14.50 -20.53 -15.93
CA LYS A 29 14.42 -21.72 -15.07
C LYS A 29 15.60 -22.68 -15.26
N GLU A 30 16.03 -22.94 -16.50
CA GLU A 30 17.16 -23.85 -16.77
C GLU A 30 18.52 -23.20 -16.52
N ARG A 31 18.67 -21.91 -16.79
CA ARG A 31 19.88 -21.15 -16.42
C ARG A 31 20.06 -21.10 -14.89
N LEU A 32 18.97 -20.90 -14.14
CA LEU A 32 18.98 -21.03 -12.67
C LEU A 32 19.32 -22.45 -12.23
N LYS A 33 18.77 -23.48 -12.89
CA LYS A 33 19.09 -24.88 -12.60
C LYS A 33 20.57 -25.20 -12.86
N LEU A 34 21.14 -24.73 -13.96
CA LEU A 34 22.56 -24.88 -14.30
C LEU A 34 23.46 -24.15 -13.30
N PHE A 35 23.08 -22.94 -12.90
CA PHE A 35 23.85 -22.10 -11.97
C PHE A 35 23.77 -22.58 -10.51
N PHE A 36 22.61 -23.06 -10.05
CA PHE A 36 22.40 -23.54 -8.68
C PHE A 36 22.70 -25.04 -8.47
N ILE A 37 22.44 -25.90 -9.47
CA ILE A 37 22.43 -27.37 -9.30
C ILE A 37 23.56 -28.06 -10.09
N LYS A 38 23.91 -27.61 -11.30
CA LYS A 38 24.83 -28.34 -12.20
C LYS A 38 26.29 -27.88 -12.12
N ASN A 39 26.58 -26.63 -11.77
CA ASN A 39 27.94 -26.12 -11.64
C ASN A 39 28.44 -26.19 -10.17
N GLN A 40 29.22 -27.22 -9.88
CA GLN A 40 29.62 -27.60 -8.52
C GLN A 40 30.52 -26.55 -7.83
N ARG A 41 31.25 -25.70 -8.59
CA ARG A 41 32.16 -24.67 -8.02
C ARG A 41 31.48 -23.32 -7.74
N SER A 42 30.53 -22.88 -8.55
CA SER A 42 29.79 -21.61 -8.33
C SER A 42 28.74 -21.78 -7.23
N SER A 43 28.05 -22.93 -7.22
CA SER A 43 27.08 -23.30 -6.19
C SER A 43 27.75 -23.38 -4.81
N LEU A 44 28.97 -23.94 -4.71
CA LEU A 44 29.72 -24.01 -3.46
C LEU A 44 30.15 -22.63 -2.95
N ARG A 45 30.58 -21.72 -3.83
CA ARG A 45 30.99 -20.35 -3.46
C ARG A 45 29.83 -19.49 -2.94
N ILE A 46 28.68 -19.56 -3.61
CA ILE A 46 27.47 -18.83 -3.17
C ILE A 46 26.94 -19.44 -1.86
N ARG A 47 27.03 -20.76 -1.69
CA ARG A 47 26.67 -21.45 -0.44
C ARG A 47 27.63 -21.10 0.71
N LEU A 48 28.94 -21.04 0.46
CA LEU A 48 29.96 -20.60 1.43
C LEU A 48 29.79 -19.13 1.80
N PHE A 49 29.43 -18.27 0.84
CA PHE A 49 29.18 -16.85 1.08
C PHE A 49 27.91 -16.60 1.92
N ASN A 50 26.81 -17.27 1.60
CA ASN A 50 25.59 -17.24 2.43
C ASN A 50 25.83 -17.86 3.81
N PHE A 51 26.65 -18.91 3.89
CA PHE A 51 27.06 -19.49 5.17
C PHE A 51 27.92 -18.53 5.98
N SER A 52 28.89 -17.83 5.38
CA SER A 52 29.71 -16.83 6.07
C SER A 52 28.90 -15.63 6.54
N LEU A 53 27.91 -15.18 5.76
CA LEU A 53 26.99 -14.12 6.18
C LEU A 53 26.11 -14.56 7.37
N LYS A 54 25.65 -15.81 7.38
CA LYS A 54 24.87 -16.41 8.48
C LYS A 54 25.71 -16.66 9.74
N LEU A 55 26.96 -17.09 9.58
CA LEU A 55 27.90 -17.28 10.68
C LEU A 55 28.27 -15.93 11.30
N LEU A 56 28.50 -14.92 10.47
CA LEU A 56 28.76 -13.55 10.91
C LEU A 56 27.55 -12.94 11.62
N SER A 57 26.32 -13.17 11.13
CA SER A 57 25.11 -12.71 11.82
C SER A 57 24.91 -13.40 13.16
N CYS A 58 25.16 -14.71 13.25
CA CYS A 58 25.16 -15.44 14.52
C CYS A 58 26.25 -14.94 15.48
N LEU A 59 27.47 -14.70 14.99
CA LEU A 59 28.58 -14.21 15.80
C LEU A 59 28.29 -12.81 16.36
N LEU A 60 27.77 -11.91 15.51
CA LEU A 60 27.36 -10.55 15.90
C LEU A 60 26.14 -10.57 16.85
N TYR A 61 25.26 -11.57 16.76
CA TYR A 61 24.11 -11.73 17.67
C TYR A 61 24.52 -12.31 19.04
N ILE A 62 25.43 -13.28 19.08
CA ILE A 62 25.98 -13.88 20.32
C ILE A 62 26.68 -12.82 21.18
N ILE A 63 27.29 -11.81 20.55
CA ILE A 63 27.94 -10.68 21.24
C ILE A 63 26.91 -9.74 21.92
N ARG A 64 25.62 -9.80 21.55
CA ARG A 64 24.61 -8.78 21.93
C ARG A 64 23.58 -9.21 22.99
N GLY A 65 23.65 -10.42 23.57
CA GLY A 65 22.74 -10.83 24.65
C GLY A 65 22.67 -12.33 24.96
N ASN A 66 21.71 -12.73 25.80
CA ASN A 66 21.53 -14.09 26.31
C ASN A 66 21.34 -15.12 25.18
N ILE A 67 22.28 -16.07 25.09
CA ILE A 67 22.38 -17.08 24.02
C ILE A 67 21.11 -17.94 23.94
N TRP A 68 20.53 -18.31 25.09
CA TRP A 68 19.33 -19.16 25.16
C TRP A 68 18.09 -18.51 24.56
N GLU A 69 17.89 -17.22 24.79
CA GLU A 69 16.75 -16.48 24.27
C GLU A 69 16.80 -16.38 22.74
N GLN A 70 18.01 -16.28 22.18
CA GLN A 70 18.24 -16.18 20.74
C GLN A 70 18.05 -17.53 20.03
N ILE A 71 18.53 -18.63 20.64
CA ILE A 71 18.35 -19.98 20.10
C ILE A 71 16.87 -20.37 20.04
N LEU A 72 16.07 -19.94 21.02
CA LEU A 72 14.64 -20.23 21.08
C LEU A 72 13.78 -19.36 20.15
N ARG A 73 14.37 -18.42 19.40
CA ARG A 73 13.62 -17.63 18.42
C ARG A 73 13.24 -18.49 17.21
N ILE A 74 11.95 -18.48 16.86
CA ILE A 74 11.37 -19.15 15.69
C ILE A 74 12.20 -18.95 14.39
N PRO A 75 12.63 -17.73 14.00
CA PRO A 75 13.44 -17.55 12.80
C PRO A 75 14.79 -18.27 12.89
N PHE A 76 15.43 -18.30 14.04
CA PHE A 76 16.70 -19.00 14.22
C PHE A 76 16.53 -20.53 14.11
N ILE A 77 15.45 -21.07 14.69
CA ILE A 77 15.11 -22.51 14.58
C ILE A 77 14.85 -22.90 13.12
N LEU A 78 14.07 -22.10 12.38
CA LEU A 78 13.81 -22.34 10.96
C LEU A 78 15.08 -22.27 10.12
N GLU A 79 15.99 -21.36 10.47
CA GLU A 79 17.28 -21.22 9.80
C GLU A 79 18.20 -22.42 10.04
N ILE A 80 18.19 -22.97 11.26
CA ILE A 80 18.88 -24.22 11.60
C ILE A 80 18.31 -25.40 10.81
N ILE A 81 16.98 -25.57 10.80
CA ILE A 81 16.29 -26.68 10.10
C ILE A 81 16.66 -26.70 8.62
N ASN A 82 16.81 -25.53 7.99
CA ASN A 82 17.18 -25.44 6.59
C ASN A 82 18.70 -25.55 6.37
N ALA A 83 19.52 -24.86 7.16
CA ALA A 83 20.96 -24.76 6.91
C ALA A 83 21.74 -26.02 7.32
N VAL A 84 21.37 -26.68 8.42
CA VAL A 84 22.12 -27.82 8.97
C VAL A 84 22.12 -29.03 8.03
N PRO A 85 20.99 -29.48 7.46
CA PRO A 85 21.00 -30.57 6.47
C PRO A 85 21.84 -30.25 5.24
N PHE A 86 21.87 -28.98 4.79
CA PHE A 86 22.74 -28.55 3.70
C PHE A 86 24.22 -28.66 4.06
N ILE A 87 24.62 -28.27 5.28
CA ILE A 87 26.00 -28.39 5.74
C ILE A 87 26.42 -29.86 5.80
N ILE A 88 25.58 -30.72 6.36
CA ILE A 88 25.84 -32.17 6.46
C ILE A 88 26.01 -32.78 5.06
N SER A 89 25.20 -32.37 4.07
CA SER A 89 25.28 -32.86 2.69
C SER A 89 26.59 -32.53 1.95
N ILE A 90 27.36 -31.54 2.43
CA ILE A 90 28.68 -31.20 1.88
C ILE A 90 29.70 -32.27 2.26
N PHE A 91 29.68 -32.72 3.52
CA PHE A 91 30.63 -33.68 4.06
C PHE A 91 30.27 -35.13 3.68
N TRP A 92 28.99 -35.43 3.48
CA TRP A 92 28.49 -36.79 3.23
C TRP A 92 27.80 -36.89 1.87
N PRO A 93 28.47 -37.44 0.83
CA PRO A 93 27.93 -37.54 -0.53
C PRO A 93 26.61 -38.33 -0.61
N SER A 94 26.44 -39.36 0.21
CA SER A 94 25.22 -40.19 0.27
C SER A 94 23.98 -39.43 0.74
N LEU A 95 24.17 -38.34 1.50
CA LEU A 95 23.08 -37.52 2.06
C LEU A 95 22.64 -36.39 1.11
N ARG A 96 23.21 -36.28 -0.10
CA ARG A 96 22.82 -35.26 -1.09
C ARG A 96 21.41 -35.42 -1.65
N ASN A 97 20.84 -36.63 -1.54
CA ASN A 97 19.48 -36.92 -1.99
C ASN A 97 18.43 -36.74 -0.88
N LEU A 98 18.85 -36.35 0.33
CA LEU A 98 17.95 -36.07 1.44
C LEU A 98 17.11 -34.82 1.14
N PHE A 99 15.80 -34.91 1.38
CA PHE A 99 14.92 -33.76 1.22
C PHE A 99 15.18 -32.73 2.32
N VAL A 100 15.43 -31.49 1.90
CA VAL A 100 15.53 -30.33 2.80
C VAL A 100 14.30 -29.46 2.56
N PRO A 101 13.54 -29.08 3.60
CA PRO A 101 12.32 -28.28 3.46
C PRO A 101 12.61 -26.79 3.18
N VAL A 102 13.31 -26.51 2.07
CA VAL A 102 13.75 -25.16 1.66
C VAL A 102 12.60 -24.16 1.56
N PHE A 103 11.36 -24.62 1.37
CA PHE A 103 10.17 -23.79 1.34
C PHE A 103 9.92 -23.02 2.66
N LEU A 104 10.46 -23.49 3.79
CA LEU A 104 10.44 -22.75 5.07
C LEU A 104 11.22 -21.42 5.01
N ASN A 105 12.13 -21.25 4.04
CA ASN A 105 12.85 -19.99 3.84
C ASN A 105 11.91 -18.82 3.46
N CYS A 106 10.71 -19.10 2.97
CA CYS A 106 9.74 -18.04 2.69
C CYS A 106 9.31 -17.32 3.98
N TRP A 107 9.24 -18.03 5.11
CA TRP A 107 8.98 -17.41 6.41
C TRP A 107 10.15 -16.53 6.89
N LEU A 108 11.39 -16.98 6.64
CA LEU A 108 12.58 -16.18 6.91
C LEU A 108 12.63 -14.91 6.03
N ALA A 109 12.25 -15.03 4.76
CA ALA A 109 12.16 -13.90 3.85
C ALA A 109 11.11 -12.89 4.33
N LYS A 110 9.95 -13.36 4.80
CA LYS A 110 8.95 -12.50 5.44
C LYS A 110 9.54 -11.72 6.61
N HIS A 111 10.23 -12.39 7.54
CA HIS A 111 10.82 -11.76 8.71
C HIS A 111 11.93 -10.76 8.35
N ALA A 112 12.76 -11.09 7.36
CA ALA A 112 13.78 -10.16 6.85
C ALA A 112 13.15 -8.91 6.23
N LEU A 113 12.04 -9.07 5.53
CA LEU A 113 11.31 -7.98 4.89
C LEU A 113 10.60 -7.10 5.94
N GLU A 114 9.97 -7.69 6.96
CA GLU A 114 9.45 -6.98 8.13
C GLU A 114 10.56 -6.13 8.80
N ASN A 115 11.74 -6.70 9.04
CA ASN A 115 12.86 -6.01 9.67
C ASN A 115 13.47 -4.90 8.79
N MET A 116 13.59 -5.14 7.49
CA MET A 116 14.05 -4.12 6.53
C MET A 116 13.12 -2.91 6.52
N ILE A 117 11.81 -3.13 6.61
CA ILE A 117 10.83 -2.06 6.59
C ILE A 117 10.90 -1.24 7.87
N VAL A 118 11.06 -1.89 9.03
CA VAL A 118 11.26 -1.21 10.32
C VAL A 118 12.48 -0.27 10.32
N SER A 119 13.51 -0.57 9.52
CA SER A 119 14.72 0.26 9.42
C SER A 119 14.57 1.53 8.57
N ILE A 120 13.49 1.66 7.78
CA ILE A 120 13.22 2.86 6.98
C ILE A 120 12.45 3.84 7.86
N GLU A 121 13.09 4.95 8.27
CA GLU A 121 12.59 5.95 9.25
C GLU A 121 11.33 6.74 8.83
N VAL A 122 10.59 6.33 7.80
CA VAL A 122 9.39 7.03 7.34
C VAL A 122 8.17 6.48 8.07
N LYS A 123 7.97 6.92 9.32
CA LYS A 123 6.88 6.53 10.24
C LYS A 123 5.44 6.64 9.70
N ILE A 124 5.20 7.18 8.50
CA ILE A 124 3.86 7.52 7.99
C ILE A 124 3.46 6.76 6.71
N MET A 125 4.38 6.49 5.78
CA MET A 125 4.11 5.60 4.63
C MET A 125 4.09 4.10 5.04
N MET A 126 4.46 3.84 6.30
CA MET A 126 4.67 2.50 6.87
C MET A 126 3.37 1.76 7.22
N ARG A 127 2.29 2.47 7.58
CA ARG A 127 1.01 1.82 7.93
C ARG A 127 0.35 1.17 6.72
N THR A 128 0.37 1.84 5.57
CA THR A 128 -0.21 1.34 4.32
C THR A 128 0.63 0.22 3.70
N PHE A 129 1.93 0.15 4.00
CA PHE A 129 2.79 -0.94 3.55
C PHE A 129 2.75 -2.16 4.50
N MET A 130 2.63 -1.94 5.82
CA MET A 130 2.40 -3.01 6.80
C MET A 130 1.15 -3.85 6.50
N SER A 131 0.13 -3.29 5.82
CA SER A 131 -1.02 -4.07 5.34
C SER A 131 -0.63 -5.09 4.27
N HIS A 132 0.19 -4.70 3.30
CA HIS A 132 0.67 -5.60 2.25
C HIS A 132 1.57 -6.74 2.78
N LEU A 133 2.23 -6.54 3.93
CA LEU A 133 3.02 -7.59 4.60
C LEU A 133 2.16 -8.64 5.28
N LYS A 134 0.96 -8.28 5.74
CA LYS A 134 0.00 -9.24 6.26
C LYS A 134 -0.61 -10.06 5.13
N ASP A 135 -0.85 -9.46 3.97
CA ASP A 135 -1.30 -10.17 2.76
C ASP A 135 -0.30 -11.26 2.33
N LEU A 136 0.99 -10.97 2.48
CA LEU A 136 2.07 -11.94 2.27
C LEU A 136 1.92 -13.17 3.19
N SER A 137 1.44 -13.03 4.43
CA SER A 137 1.32 -14.19 5.35
C SER A 137 0.27 -15.23 4.92
N LEU A 138 -0.82 -14.81 4.27
CA LEU A 138 -1.78 -15.72 3.63
C LEU A 138 -1.09 -16.52 2.52
N ILE A 139 -0.33 -15.84 1.68
CA ILE A 139 0.42 -16.44 0.57
C ILE A 139 1.44 -17.45 1.11
N HIS A 140 2.11 -17.15 2.23
CA HIS A 140 3.07 -18.04 2.88
C HIS A 140 2.42 -19.31 3.42
N ILE A 141 1.26 -19.20 4.08
CA ILE A 141 0.52 -20.36 4.61
C ILE A 141 0.06 -21.26 3.46
N CYS A 142 -0.50 -20.67 2.40
CA CYS A 142 -0.87 -21.40 1.18
C CYS A 142 0.34 -22.11 0.55
N PHE A 143 1.47 -21.41 0.40
CA PHE A 143 2.68 -21.98 -0.18
C PHE A 143 3.24 -23.13 0.68
N PHE A 144 3.24 -23.00 2.00
CA PHE A 144 3.67 -24.05 2.92
C PHE A 144 2.79 -25.31 2.79
N SER A 145 1.47 -25.14 2.73
CA SER A 145 0.54 -26.27 2.52
C SER A 145 0.77 -26.95 1.18
N ILE A 146 0.90 -26.17 0.10
CA ILE A 146 1.11 -26.69 -1.26
C ILE A 146 2.38 -27.54 -1.32
N CYS A 147 3.50 -27.02 -0.82
CA CYS A 147 4.77 -27.74 -0.79
C CYS A 147 4.72 -28.96 0.13
N GLY A 148 4.06 -28.85 1.30
CA GLY A 148 3.92 -29.95 2.25
C GLY A 148 3.11 -31.11 1.70
N ILE A 149 1.93 -30.84 1.14
CA ILE A 149 1.03 -31.86 0.57
C ILE A 149 1.68 -32.51 -0.67
N GLN A 150 2.26 -31.71 -1.58
CA GLN A 150 2.94 -32.25 -2.75
C GLN A 150 4.10 -33.18 -2.36
N HIS A 151 4.85 -32.83 -1.30
CA HIS A 151 5.97 -33.64 -0.85
C HIS A 151 5.51 -34.96 -0.23
N LEU A 152 4.52 -34.92 0.65
CA LEU A 152 4.01 -36.10 1.35
C LEU A 152 3.28 -37.07 0.40
N GLU A 153 2.52 -36.54 -0.55
CA GLU A 153 1.80 -37.35 -1.54
C GLU A 153 2.71 -37.94 -2.63
N ARG A 154 3.99 -37.53 -2.69
CA ARG A 154 4.95 -38.17 -3.61
C ARG A 154 5.14 -39.67 -3.34
N ILE A 155 4.85 -40.11 -2.12
CA ILE A 155 4.93 -41.52 -1.68
C ILE A 155 3.70 -42.32 -2.14
N GLY A 156 2.51 -41.69 -2.15
CA GLY A 156 1.26 -42.27 -2.62
C GLY A 156 1.00 -41.90 -4.08
N LYS A 157 0.10 -40.94 -4.29
CA LYS A 157 -0.28 -40.46 -5.62
C LYS A 157 0.51 -39.21 -5.99
N LYS A 158 1.25 -39.24 -7.11
CA LYS A 158 2.01 -38.09 -7.60
C LYS A 158 1.07 -36.96 -8.07
N LEU A 159 0.69 -36.08 -7.16
CA LEU A 159 -0.08 -34.87 -7.44
C LEU A 159 0.79 -33.82 -8.14
N ASN A 160 0.23 -33.12 -9.12
CA ASN A 160 0.89 -31.95 -9.67
C ASN A 160 0.85 -30.77 -8.68
N LEU A 161 1.70 -29.76 -8.91
CA LEU A 161 1.68 -28.51 -8.14
C LEU A 161 0.30 -27.83 -8.19
N PHE A 162 -0.35 -27.86 -9.35
CA PHE A 162 -1.68 -27.28 -9.53
C PHE A 162 -2.76 -28.03 -8.77
N ASP A 163 -2.73 -29.37 -8.78
CA ASP A 163 -3.68 -30.20 -8.02
C ASP A 163 -3.53 -29.96 -6.51
N SER A 164 -2.29 -29.77 -6.06
CA SER A 164 -1.98 -29.45 -4.66
C SER A 164 -2.46 -28.05 -4.27
N LEU A 165 -2.34 -27.06 -5.17
CA LEU A 165 -2.88 -25.72 -4.98
C LEU A 165 -4.41 -25.72 -4.94
N TYR A 166 -5.04 -26.43 -5.86
CA TYR A 166 -6.48 -26.59 -5.89
C TYR A 166 -6.99 -27.23 -4.59
N PHE A 167 -6.38 -28.33 -4.15
CA PHE A 167 -6.71 -28.99 -2.89
C PHE A 167 -6.57 -28.04 -1.68
N CYS A 168 -5.46 -27.29 -1.58
CA CYS A 168 -5.25 -26.33 -0.50
C CYS A 168 -6.33 -25.23 -0.47
N ILE A 169 -6.69 -24.65 -1.62
CA ILE A 169 -7.71 -23.60 -1.70
C ILE A 169 -9.09 -24.15 -1.34
N VAL A 170 -9.47 -25.32 -1.87
CA VAL A 170 -10.76 -25.98 -1.57
C VAL A 170 -10.88 -26.36 -0.10
N THR A 171 -9.77 -26.79 0.52
CA THR A 171 -9.73 -27.14 1.94
C THR A 171 -9.81 -25.90 2.83
N PHE A 172 -9.03 -24.86 2.51
CA PHE A 172 -9.00 -23.62 3.29
C PHE A 172 -10.26 -22.77 3.16
N SER A 173 -10.96 -22.87 2.03
CA SER A 173 -12.29 -22.28 1.83
C SER A 173 -13.42 -23.10 2.48
N THR A 174 -13.10 -24.22 3.14
CA THR A 174 -14.07 -25.13 3.79
C THR A 174 -15.09 -25.74 2.83
N VAL A 175 -14.82 -25.75 1.53
CA VAL A 175 -15.73 -26.29 0.50
C VAL A 175 -15.67 -27.82 0.47
N GLY A 176 -14.46 -28.39 0.39
CA GLY A 176 -14.23 -29.84 0.52
C GLY A 176 -14.90 -30.72 -0.55
N PHE A 177 -14.62 -30.49 -1.85
CA PHE A 177 -15.19 -31.29 -2.94
C PHE A 177 -14.85 -32.80 -2.88
N GLY A 178 -13.72 -33.17 -2.29
CA GLY A 178 -13.31 -34.56 -2.12
C GLY A 178 -12.82 -35.27 -3.40
N ASP A 179 -12.58 -34.52 -4.46
CA ASP A 179 -12.02 -34.98 -5.74
C ASP A 179 -10.50 -35.20 -5.70
N VAL A 180 -9.79 -34.38 -4.94
CA VAL A 180 -8.39 -34.58 -4.55
C VAL A 180 -8.35 -34.82 -3.04
N THR A 181 -7.80 -35.95 -2.62
CA THR A 181 -7.72 -36.31 -1.19
C THR A 181 -6.37 -36.92 -0.83
N PRO A 182 -5.86 -36.67 0.38
CA PRO A 182 -4.64 -37.30 0.87
C PRO A 182 -4.87 -38.80 1.13
N GLU A 183 -4.05 -39.66 0.55
CA GLU A 183 -4.16 -41.12 0.71
C GLU A 183 -3.26 -41.63 1.84
N THR A 184 -2.08 -41.02 2.02
CA THR A 184 -1.07 -41.48 2.98
C THR A 184 -1.37 -41.06 4.42
N TRP A 185 -0.89 -41.82 5.42
CA TRP A 185 -1.12 -41.50 6.83
C TRP A 185 -0.47 -40.16 7.24
N SER A 186 0.72 -39.88 6.69
CA SER A 186 1.49 -38.67 6.99
C SER A 186 0.86 -37.43 6.39
N SER A 187 0.35 -37.52 5.15
CA SER A 187 -0.39 -36.43 4.52
C SER A 187 -1.73 -36.15 5.21
N LYS A 188 -2.46 -37.18 5.67
CA LYS A 188 -3.69 -37.00 6.47
C LYS A 188 -3.42 -36.24 7.76
N LEU A 189 -2.39 -36.62 8.53
CA LEU A 189 -2.02 -35.92 9.75
C LEU A 189 -1.61 -34.46 9.47
N PHE A 190 -0.84 -34.23 8.42
CA PHE A 190 -0.44 -32.89 7.99
C PHE A 190 -1.65 -32.02 7.63
N VAL A 191 -2.61 -32.56 6.86
CA VAL A 191 -3.83 -31.83 6.47
C VAL A 191 -4.67 -31.48 7.69
N VAL A 192 -4.84 -32.38 8.68
CA VAL A 192 -5.55 -32.07 9.93
C VAL A 192 -4.87 -30.91 10.67
N ALA A 193 -3.54 -30.96 10.82
CA ALA A 193 -2.79 -29.87 11.46
C ALA A 193 -2.93 -28.55 10.70
N MET A 194 -2.86 -28.58 9.36
CA MET A 194 -3.03 -27.39 8.53
C MET A 194 -4.44 -26.80 8.56
N ILE A 195 -5.49 -27.63 8.66
CA ILE A 195 -6.86 -27.16 8.85
C ILE A 195 -6.98 -26.41 10.18
N CYS A 196 -6.44 -26.96 11.29
CA CYS A 196 -6.47 -26.28 12.59
C CYS A 196 -5.76 -24.93 12.55
N VAL A 197 -4.58 -24.84 11.91
CA VAL A 197 -3.85 -23.58 11.74
C VAL A 197 -4.63 -22.60 10.87
N ALA A 198 -5.19 -23.07 9.75
CA ALA A 198 -5.93 -22.24 8.82
C ALA A 198 -7.21 -21.66 9.43
N LEU A 199 -7.98 -22.46 10.18
CA LEU A 199 -9.22 -22.00 10.83
C LEU A 199 -8.98 -20.92 11.89
N VAL A 200 -7.82 -20.89 12.53
CA VAL A 200 -7.48 -19.83 13.49
C VAL A 200 -6.91 -18.60 12.78
N VAL A 201 -5.97 -18.81 11.86
CA VAL A 201 -5.18 -17.71 11.30
C VAL A 201 -5.89 -16.98 10.15
N LEU A 202 -6.59 -17.70 9.27
CA LEU A 202 -7.24 -17.08 8.11
C LEU A 202 -8.32 -16.06 8.51
N PRO A 203 -9.26 -16.33 9.44
CA PRO A 203 -10.30 -15.36 9.78
C PRO A 203 -9.71 -14.06 10.36
N ILE A 204 -8.73 -14.18 11.26
CA ILE A 204 -8.04 -13.02 11.86
C ILE A 204 -7.35 -12.19 10.78
N GLN A 205 -6.72 -12.84 9.79
CA GLN A 205 -6.06 -12.14 8.70
C GLN A 205 -7.06 -11.46 7.76
N PHE A 206 -8.18 -12.11 7.44
CA PHE A 206 -9.24 -11.53 6.62
C PHE A 206 -9.91 -10.33 7.30
N GLU A 207 -10.20 -10.42 8.60
CA GLU A 207 -10.78 -9.31 9.36
C GLU A 207 -9.84 -8.10 9.39
N GLN A 208 -8.55 -8.33 9.64
CA GLN A 208 -7.55 -7.26 9.62
C GLN A 208 -7.40 -6.63 8.23
N LEU A 209 -7.42 -7.44 7.17
CA LEU A 209 -7.37 -6.94 5.81
C LEU A 209 -8.62 -6.12 5.48
N ALA A 210 -9.81 -6.62 5.83
CA ALA A 210 -11.07 -5.92 5.64
C ALA A 210 -11.11 -4.60 6.41
N TYR A 211 -10.67 -4.59 7.67
CA TYR A 211 -10.55 -3.39 8.49
C TYR A 211 -9.62 -2.36 7.82
N LEU A 212 -8.43 -2.77 7.38
CA LEU A 212 -7.47 -1.86 6.74
C LEU A 212 -7.97 -1.34 5.40
N TRP A 213 -8.67 -2.17 4.62
CA TRP A 213 -9.29 -1.76 3.37
C TRP A 213 -10.43 -0.75 3.59
N MET A 214 -11.30 -1.01 4.57
CA MET A 214 -12.37 -0.09 4.94
C MET A 214 -11.83 1.23 5.50
N GLU A 215 -10.82 1.17 6.37
CA GLU A 215 -10.18 2.36 6.94
C GLU A 215 -9.54 3.22 5.84
N ARG A 216 -8.88 2.59 4.86
CA ARG A 216 -8.33 3.31 3.70
C ARG A 216 -9.42 3.98 2.87
N GLN A 217 -10.61 3.39 2.76
CA GLN A 217 -11.74 4.04 2.09
C GLN A 217 -12.28 5.23 2.90
N LYS A 218 -12.33 5.11 4.23
CA LYS A 218 -12.79 6.19 5.12
C LYS A 218 -11.84 7.38 5.16
N SER A 219 -10.52 7.12 5.24
CA SER A 219 -9.51 8.18 5.38
C SER A 219 -9.30 9.02 4.11
N GLY A 220 -9.96 8.66 3.01
CA GLY A 220 -9.71 9.25 1.70
C GLY A 220 -8.34 8.85 1.14
N GLY A 221 -8.22 8.88 -0.18
CA GLY A 221 -6.97 8.53 -0.85
C GLY A 221 -5.89 9.60 -0.70
N ASN A 222 -5.02 9.69 -1.71
CA ASN A 222 -4.13 10.83 -1.90
C ASN A 222 -4.56 11.53 -3.19
N TYR A 223 -4.51 12.86 -3.19
CA TYR A 223 -4.64 13.59 -4.45
C TYR A 223 -3.40 13.32 -5.30
N SER A 224 -3.61 12.76 -6.49
CA SER A 224 -2.51 12.28 -7.31
C SER A 224 -1.67 13.45 -7.85
N ARG A 225 -0.34 13.33 -7.78
CA ARG A 225 0.58 14.37 -8.25
C ARG A 225 0.41 14.70 -9.73
N HIS A 226 0.18 13.69 -10.57
CA HIS A 226 -0.06 13.92 -11.99
C HIS A 226 -1.30 14.80 -12.24
N ARG A 227 -2.36 14.58 -11.45
CA ARG A 227 -3.58 15.38 -11.51
C ARG A 227 -3.33 16.81 -11.06
N ALA A 228 -2.64 17.00 -9.93
CA ALA A 228 -2.30 18.33 -9.42
C ALA A 228 -1.50 19.20 -10.42
N GLN A 229 -0.71 18.57 -11.28
CA GLN A 229 0.09 19.28 -12.29
C GLN A 229 -0.64 19.55 -13.60
N THR A 230 -1.70 18.77 -13.90
CA THR A 230 -2.43 18.84 -15.17
C THR A 230 -3.75 19.59 -15.05
N GLU A 231 -4.39 19.46 -13.90
CA GLU A 231 -5.71 20.00 -13.60
C GLU A 231 -5.61 20.97 -12.43
N LYS A 232 -6.44 22.00 -12.45
CA LYS A 232 -6.48 23.03 -11.41
C LYS A 232 -7.30 22.53 -10.23
N HIS A 233 -6.77 22.68 -9.02
CA HIS A 233 -7.50 22.33 -7.80
C HIS A 233 -7.42 23.42 -6.74
N VAL A 234 -8.43 23.40 -5.88
CA VAL A 234 -8.58 24.26 -4.72
C VAL A 234 -8.78 23.37 -3.50
N VAL A 235 -8.16 23.75 -2.37
CA VAL A 235 -8.30 23.01 -1.12
C VAL A 235 -9.27 23.72 -0.18
N LEU A 236 -10.20 22.98 0.40
CA LEU A 236 -11.17 23.44 1.40
C LEU A 236 -10.85 22.80 2.76
N CYS A 237 -10.31 23.58 3.69
CA CYS A 237 -9.96 23.19 5.05
C CYS A 237 -11.09 23.53 6.04
N VAL A 238 -11.59 22.53 6.75
CA VAL A 238 -12.78 22.67 7.61
C VAL A 238 -12.68 21.74 8.83
N SER A 239 -13.13 22.19 10.01
CA SER A 239 -13.12 21.35 11.23
C SER A 239 -14.12 20.20 11.17
N SER A 240 -15.34 20.47 10.70
CA SER A 240 -16.44 19.52 10.57
C SER A 240 -17.31 19.96 9.40
N LEU A 241 -17.56 19.04 8.47
CA LEU A 241 -18.28 19.32 7.24
C LEU A 241 -19.76 18.94 7.36
N LYS A 242 -20.64 19.95 7.31
CA LYS A 242 -22.09 19.75 7.23
C LYS A 242 -22.58 19.87 5.79
N ILE A 243 -23.76 19.29 5.50
CA ILE A 243 -24.38 19.36 4.17
C ILE A 243 -24.61 20.82 3.76
N ASP A 244 -25.16 21.64 4.65
CA ASP A 244 -25.51 23.03 4.35
C ASP A 244 -24.28 23.81 3.88
N LEU A 245 -23.19 23.73 4.64
CA LEU A 245 -21.91 24.38 4.30
C LEU A 245 -21.34 23.86 2.97
N LEU A 246 -21.38 22.54 2.76
CA LEU A 246 -20.85 21.92 1.55
C LEU A 246 -21.66 22.34 0.32
N MET A 247 -22.97 22.27 0.40
CA MET A 247 -23.88 22.59 -0.69
C MET A 247 -23.80 24.07 -1.06
N ASP A 248 -23.82 24.96 -0.07
CA ASP A 248 -23.68 26.40 -0.29
C ASP A 248 -22.34 26.70 -0.98
N PHE A 249 -21.25 26.10 -0.50
CA PHE A 249 -19.93 26.29 -1.11
C PHE A 249 -19.86 25.74 -2.54
N LEU A 250 -20.29 24.50 -2.78
CA LEU A 250 -20.19 23.87 -4.10
C LEU A 250 -21.09 24.55 -5.13
N ASN A 251 -22.32 24.92 -4.75
CA ASN A 251 -23.24 25.60 -5.65
C ASN A 251 -22.69 26.98 -6.05
N GLU A 252 -22.18 27.75 -5.09
CA GLU A 252 -21.59 29.06 -5.33
C GLU A 252 -20.30 28.94 -6.17
N PHE A 253 -19.41 28.02 -5.82
CA PHE A 253 -18.14 27.83 -6.50
C PHE A 253 -18.32 27.40 -7.96
N TYR A 254 -19.24 26.47 -8.25
CA TYR A 254 -19.47 25.96 -9.60
C TYR A 254 -20.50 26.76 -10.42
N ALA A 255 -21.14 27.79 -9.85
CA ALA A 255 -22.05 28.67 -10.58
C ALA A 255 -21.35 29.44 -11.72
N HIS A 256 -20.07 29.77 -11.49
CA HIS A 256 -19.27 30.52 -12.46
C HIS A 256 -18.66 29.59 -13.54
N PRO A 257 -18.78 29.92 -14.84
CA PRO A 257 -18.37 29.02 -15.92
C PRO A 257 -16.87 28.72 -15.93
N ARG A 258 -16.02 29.67 -15.50
CA ARG A 258 -14.56 29.46 -15.45
C ARG A 258 -14.11 28.49 -14.35
N LEU A 259 -14.95 28.25 -13.35
CA LEU A 259 -14.65 27.40 -12.21
C LEU A 259 -15.17 25.96 -12.40
N GLN A 260 -15.83 25.66 -13.52
CA GLN A 260 -16.44 24.34 -13.76
C GLN A 260 -15.42 23.21 -13.93
N ASP A 261 -14.21 23.54 -14.37
CA ASP A 261 -13.12 22.58 -14.60
C ASP A 261 -12.22 22.38 -13.36
N TYR A 262 -12.52 23.07 -12.26
CA TYR A 262 -11.73 22.98 -11.03
C TYR A 262 -12.12 21.78 -10.18
N TYR A 263 -11.11 21.16 -9.58
CA TYR A 263 -11.29 20.15 -8.55
C TYR A 263 -11.31 20.78 -7.16
N VAL A 264 -12.25 20.34 -6.33
CA VAL A 264 -12.35 20.77 -4.93
C VAL A 264 -11.88 19.64 -4.04
N VAL A 265 -10.73 19.83 -3.39
CA VAL A 265 -10.16 18.88 -2.43
C VAL A 265 -10.54 19.31 -1.02
N ILE A 266 -11.32 18.51 -0.32
CA ILE A 266 -11.75 18.81 1.05
C ILE A 266 -10.78 18.16 2.03
N LEU A 267 -10.26 18.95 2.96
CA LEU A 267 -9.41 18.49 4.06
C LEU A 267 -10.15 18.67 5.39
N CYS A 268 -10.54 17.57 6.01
CA CYS A 268 -11.33 17.60 7.24
C CYS A 268 -10.87 16.51 8.22
N PRO A 269 -10.64 16.81 9.52
CA PRO A 269 -10.11 15.83 10.46
C PRO A 269 -11.14 14.76 10.88
N THR A 270 -12.43 15.08 10.79
CA THR A 270 -13.52 14.16 11.15
C THR A 270 -13.79 13.16 10.03
N GLU A 271 -14.40 12.01 10.36
CA GLU A 271 -14.92 11.11 9.33
C GLU A 271 -16.06 11.77 8.53
N MET A 272 -16.30 11.27 7.33
CA MET A 272 -17.36 11.79 6.46
C MET A 272 -18.74 11.39 6.99
N ASP A 273 -19.59 12.39 7.25
CA ASP A 273 -20.99 12.16 7.61
C ASP A 273 -21.74 11.39 6.51
N VAL A 274 -22.70 10.54 6.92
CA VAL A 274 -23.48 9.69 6.00
C VAL A 274 -24.18 10.52 4.92
N GLN A 275 -24.65 11.71 5.26
CA GLN A 275 -25.35 12.58 4.32
C GLN A 275 -24.39 13.23 3.31
N VAL A 276 -23.24 13.72 3.77
CA VAL A 276 -22.17 14.22 2.89
C VAL A 276 -21.73 13.12 1.92
N ARG A 277 -21.61 11.88 2.40
CA ARG A 277 -21.25 10.74 1.55
C ARG A 277 -22.24 10.51 0.41
N ARG A 278 -23.54 10.66 0.66
CA ARG A 278 -24.57 10.55 -0.39
C ARG A 278 -24.47 11.66 -1.43
N VAL A 279 -24.20 12.89 -0.96
CA VAL A 279 -23.96 14.05 -1.83
C VAL A 279 -22.78 13.76 -2.73
N LEU A 280 -21.61 13.41 -2.18
CA LEU A 280 -20.39 13.15 -2.96
C LEU A 280 -20.48 11.94 -3.92
N GLN A 281 -21.49 11.08 -3.79
CA GLN A 281 -21.76 9.99 -4.73
C GLN A 281 -22.53 10.43 -5.99
N ILE A 282 -23.13 11.63 -5.99
CA ILE A 282 -23.85 12.14 -7.15
C ILE A 282 -22.86 12.41 -8.29
N PRO A 283 -23.15 11.96 -9.54
CA PRO A 283 -22.21 12.04 -10.67
C PRO A 283 -21.64 13.44 -10.93
N MET A 284 -22.41 14.49 -10.65
CA MET A 284 -21.99 15.88 -10.80
C MET A 284 -20.81 16.24 -9.88
N TRP A 285 -20.80 15.74 -8.64
CA TRP A 285 -19.77 16.04 -7.64
C TRP A 285 -18.74 14.93 -7.51
N SER A 286 -19.09 13.67 -7.75
CA SER A 286 -18.18 12.53 -7.56
C SER A 286 -16.91 12.61 -8.41
N GLN A 287 -16.98 13.29 -9.55
CA GLN A 287 -15.84 13.49 -10.44
C GLN A 287 -14.96 14.67 -10.02
N ARG A 288 -15.54 15.68 -9.33
CA ARG A 288 -14.89 16.99 -9.11
C ARG A 288 -14.47 17.22 -7.66
N VAL A 289 -15.19 16.61 -6.71
CA VAL A 289 -14.99 16.82 -5.28
C VAL A 289 -14.33 15.59 -4.67
N ILE A 290 -13.20 15.81 -4.00
CA ILE A 290 -12.39 14.75 -3.41
C ILE A 290 -12.25 15.02 -1.92
N TYR A 291 -12.82 14.14 -1.10
CA TYR A 291 -12.69 14.24 0.34
C TYR A 291 -11.45 13.49 0.84
N LEU A 292 -10.62 14.19 1.60
CA LEU A 292 -9.44 13.67 2.28
C LEU A 292 -9.62 13.86 3.79
N GLN A 293 -9.60 12.76 4.54
CA GLN A 293 -9.59 12.85 5.99
C GLN A 293 -8.19 13.28 6.46
N GLY A 294 -8.09 14.42 7.12
CA GLY A 294 -6.81 15.01 7.53
C GLY A 294 -6.97 16.40 8.14
N SER A 295 -5.95 16.86 8.86
CA SER A 295 -5.91 18.21 9.44
C SER A 295 -4.91 19.09 8.73
N ALA A 296 -5.27 20.36 8.48
CA ALA A 296 -4.36 21.33 7.88
C ALA A 296 -3.16 21.69 8.77
N LEU A 297 -3.17 21.27 10.04
CA LEU A 297 -2.05 21.45 10.97
C LEU A 297 -0.91 20.44 10.74
N LYS A 298 -1.13 19.41 9.92
CA LYS A 298 -0.16 18.35 9.64
C LYS A 298 0.34 18.47 8.21
N ASP A 299 1.63 18.69 8.03
CA ASP A 299 2.27 18.81 6.70
C ASP A 299 2.02 17.59 5.80
N GLN A 300 1.85 16.41 6.39
CA GLN A 300 1.54 15.19 5.64
C GLN A 300 0.18 15.24 4.96
N ASP A 301 -0.81 15.80 5.64
CA ASP A 301 -2.16 15.93 5.10
C ASP A 301 -2.19 17.04 4.02
N LEU A 302 -1.38 18.09 4.19
CA LEU A 302 -1.15 19.12 3.15
C LEU A 302 -0.44 18.54 1.91
N LEU A 303 0.55 17.66 2.11
CA LEU A 303 1.21 16.92 1.02
C LEU A 303 0.26 15.94 0.29
N ARG A 304 -0.72 15.37 1.00
CA ARG A 304 -1.77 14.52 0.40
C ARG A 304 -2.75 15.33 -0.42
N ALA A 305 -3.04 16.57 -0.02
CA ALA A 305 -3.89 17.51 -0.76
C ALA A 305 -3.16 18.27 -1.88
N LYS A 306 -1.82 18.19 -1.93
CA LYS A 306 -0.97 18.93 -2.90
C LYS A 306 -1.22 20.44 -2.80
N MET A 307 -1.10 20.97 -1.59
CA MET A 307 -1.33 22.39 -1.32
C MET A 307 -0.29 23.30 -1.98
N ASP A 308 0.89 22.78 -2.27
CA ASP A 308 1.95 23.44 -3.05
C ASP A 308 1.51 23.79 -4.48
N ASP A 309 0.77 22.89 -5.12
CA ASP A 309 0.25 23.06 -6.49
C ASP A 309 -1.17 23.70 -6.51
N ALA A 310 -1.78 23.98 -5.35
CA ALA A 310 -3.17 24.45 -5.27
C ALA A 310 -3.31 25.94 -5.65
N GLU A 311 -4.33 26.28 -6.44
CA GLU A 311 -4.58 27.67 -6.85
C GLU A 311 -5.20 28.54 -5.74
N ALA A 312 -5.85 27.92 -4.76
CA ALA A 312 -6.40 28.61 -3.60
C ALA A 312 -6.61 27.65 -2.43
N CYS A 313 -6.55 28.19 -1.21
CA CYS A 313 -6.90 27.47 0.01
C CYS A 313 -7.98 28.25 0.78
N PHE A 314 -9.12 27.60 1.00
CA PHE A 314 -10.22 28.11 1.82
C PHE A 314 -10.14 27.52 3.23
N ILE A 315 -10.14 28.36 4.26
CA ILE A 315 -10.20 27.93 5.66
C ILE A 315 -11.51 28.46 6.26
N LEU A 316 -12.41 27.54 6.61
CA LEU A 316 -13.71 27.89 7.18
C LEU A 316 -13.75 27.54 8.68
N SER A 317 -14.23 28.50 9.49
CA SER A 317 -14.47 28.30 10.92
C SER A 317 -15.74 27.49 11.19
N SER A 318 -15.75 26.70 12.26
CA SER A 318 -16.93 25.92 12.63
C SER A 318 -17.92 26.78 13.42
N ARG A 319 -19.14 26.97 12.88
CA ARG A 319 -20.17 27.79 13.54
C ARG A 319 -20.84 27.08 14.73
N CYS A 320 -20.67 25.77 14.85
CA CYS A 320 -21.43 24.92 15.77
C CYS A 320 -20.60 24.39 16.95
N GLU A 321 -19.37 24.85 17.13
CA GLU A 321 -18.59 24.53 18.32
C GLU A 321 -19.07 25.35 19.53
N VAL A 322 -18.99 24.74 20.72
CA VAL A 322 -19.46 25.33 21.98
C VAL A 322 -18.70 26.61 22.33
N ASP A 323 -17.41 26.67 21.98
CA ASP A 323 -16.58 27.86 22.17
C ASP A 323 -16.11 28.42 20.82
N ARG A 324 -16.66 29.59 20.46
CA ARG A 324 -16.30 30.33 19.24
C ARG A 324 -14.84 30.79 19.25
N THR A 325 -14.30 31.10 20.44
CA THR A 325 -12.93 31.62 20.56
C THR A 325 -11.93 30.51 20.25
N SER A 326 -12.15 29.32 20.79
CA SER A 326 -11.34 28.13 20.47
C SER A 326 -11.41 27.78 18.97
N SER A 327 -12.59 27.90 18.33
CA SER A 327 -12.71 27.67 16.88
C SER A 327 -11.85 28.66 16.08
N ASP A 328 -11.91 29.94 16.42
CA ASP A 328 -11.09 30.96 15.78
C ASP A 328 -9.59 30.70 15.99
N HIS A 329 -9.16 30.37 17.21
CA HIS A 329 -7.77 30.00 17.48
C HIS A 329 -7.31 28.82 16.60
N GLN A 330 -8.16 27.81 16.39
CA GLN A 330 -7.83 26.72 15.47
C GLN A 330 -7.73 27.20 14.01
N THR A 331 -8.60 28.10 13.55
CA THR A 331 -8.50 28.65 12.19
C THR A 331 -7.23 29.48 11.99
N ILE A 332 -6.83 30.26 12.99
CA ILE A 332 -5.58 31.00 12.99
C ILE A 332 -4.42 30.01 12.83
N LEU A 333 -4.33 28.99 13.70
CA LEU A 333 -3.25 28.00 13.62
C LEU A 333 -3.19 27.29 12.26
N ARG A 334 -4.35 26.98 11.66
CA ARG A 334 -4.41 26.41 10.29
C ARG A 334 -3.92 27.39 9.24
N ALA A 335 -4.28 28.66 9.34
CA ALA A 335 -3.83 29.70 8.41
C ALA A 335 -2.31 29.85 8.45
N TRP A 336 -1.71 29.85 9.64
CA TRP A 336 -0.26 29.85 9.81
C TRP A 336 0.38 28.59 9.23
N ALA A 337 -0.12 27.39 9.58
CA ALA A 337 0.42 26.12 9.06
C ALA A 337 0.38 26.05 7.52
N VAL A 338 -0.71 26.51 6.90
CA VAL A 338 -0.83 26.58 5.44
C VAL A 338 0.15 27.60 4.85
N LYS A 339 0.29 28.78 5.46
CA LYS A 339 1.19 29.83 4.94
C LYS A 339 2.65 29.43 5.05
N ASP A 340 3.02 28.74 6.13
CA ASP A 340 4.36 28.20 6.34
C ASP A 340 4.67 27.09 5.33
N PHE A 341 3.70 26.21 5.04
CA PHE A 341 3.87 25.11 4.10
C PHE A 341 3.86 25.55 2.62
N ALA A 342 2.91 26.40 2.24
CA ALA A 342 2.69 26.85 0.86
C ALA A 342 2.51 28.39 0.82
N PRO A 343 3.62 29.16 0.83
CA PRO A 343 3.55 30.63 0.92
C PRO A 343 2.94 31.31 -0.31
N ASN A 344 3.00 30.64 -1.47
CA ASN A 344 2.50 31.16 -2.75
C ASN A 344 0.99 30.94 -2.96
N CYS A 345 0.36 30.06 -2.17
CA CYS A 345 -1.06 29.76 -2.31
C CYS A 345 -1.88 30.90 -1.70
N PRO A 346 -2.83 31.52 -2.44
CA PRO A 346 -3.66 32.58 -1.90
C PRO A 346 -4.63 32.01 -0.86
N LEU A 347 -4.69 32.69 0.27
CA LEU A 347 -5.38 32.21 1.46
C LEU A 347 -6.67 32.99 1.72
N TYR A 348 -7.79 32.25 1.74
CA TYR A 348 -9.12 32.78 2.02
C TYR A 348 -9.59 32.25 3.37
N VAL A 349 -9.72 33.13 4.37
CA VAL A 349 -10.00 32.73 5.75
C VAL A 349 -11.29 33.36 6.25
N GLN A 350 -12.15 32.53 6.83
CA GLN A 350 -13.32 32.97 7.60
C GLN A 350 -13.02 32.90 9.10
N ILE A 351 -13.25 34.00 9.82
CA ILE A 351 -13.18 34.09 11.28
C ILE A 351 -14.53 34.55 11.84
N LEU A 352 -14.84 34.14 13.08
CA LEU A 352 -16.06 34.53 13.76
C LEU A 352 -15.93 35.90 14.42
N LYS A 353 -14.98 36.07 15.36
CA LYS A 353 -14.84 37.29 16.17
C LYS A 353 -13.87 38.33 15.56
N PRO A 354 -14.18 39.63 15.66
CA PRO A 354 -13.33 40.70 15.13
C PRO A 354 -11.97 40.81 15.84
N GLU A 355 -11.91 40.50 17.13
CA GLU A 355 -10.68 40.57 17.94
C GLU A 355 -9.56 39.70 17.35
N ASN A 356 -9.95 38.53 16.83
CA ASN A 356 -9.05 37.53 16.28
C ASN A 356 -8.56 37.86 14.86
N LYS A 357 -9.23 38.79 14.17
CA LYS A 357 -8.92 39.19 12.79
C LYS A 357 -7.50 39.74 12.63
N PHE A 358 -6.96 40.39 13.67
CA PHE A 358 -5.60 40.94 13.64
C PHE A 358 -4.54 39.85 13.40
N HIS A 359 -4.75 38.64 13.94
CA HIS A 359 -3.78 37.53 13.85
C HIS A 359 -3.66 36.91 12.46
N ILE A 360 -4.62 37.15 11.56
CA ILE A 360 -4.64 36.59 10.20
C ILE A 360 -4.62 37.69 9.13
N LYS A 361 -4.18 38.90 9.48
CA LYS A 361 -4.07 40.02 8.53
C LYS A 361 -3.08 39.76 7.38
N PHE A 362 -2.21 38.75 7.52
CA PHE A 362 -1.31 38.29 6.47
C PHE A 362 -1.99 37.47 5.37
N ALA A 363 -3.22 36.97 5.60
CA ALA A 363 -3.99 36.27 4.60
C ALA A 363 -4.51 37.26 3.55
N ASP A 364 -4.60 36.82 2.29
CA ASP A 364 -4.99 37.66 1.16
C ASP A 364 -6.43 38.17 1.29
N HIS A 365 -7.33 37.29 1.74
CA HIS A 365 -8.75 37.61 1.93
C HIS A 365 -9.25 37.10 3.28
N VAL A 366 -9.80 38.02 4.09
CA VAL A 366 -10.34 37.71 5.41
C VAL A 366 -11.78 38.17 5.52
N VAL A 367 -12.67 37.24 5.88
CA VAL A 367 -14.09 37.52 6.13
C VAL A 367 -14.38 37.29 7.61
N CYS A 368 -14.80 38.35 8.31
CA CYS A 368 -15.20 38.26 9.72
C CYS A 368 -16.73 38.21 9.82
N GLU A 369 -17.27 37.11 10.34
CA GLU A 369 -18.72 36.86 10.38
C GLU A 369 -19.46 37.87 11.26
N GLU A 370 -18.97 38.14 12.48
CA GLU A 370 -19.63 39.07 13.39
C GLU A 370 -19.63 40.52 12.88
N GLU A 371 -18.53 40.99 12.26
CA GLU A 371 -18.48 42.33 11.66
C GLU A 371 -19.55 42.51 10.58
N PHE A 372 -19.64 41.57 9.64
CA PHE A 372 -20.65 41.62 8.59
C PHE A 372 -22.06 41.50 9.17
N LYS A 373 -22.28 40.58 10.10
CA LYS A 373 -23.59 40.38 10.73
C LYS A 373 -24.08 41.65 11.42
N TYR A 374 -23.25 42.28 12.25
CA TYR A 374 -23.65 43.50 12.97
C TYR A 374 -23.78 44.70 12.03
N ALA A 375 -22.94 44.80 10.99
CA ALA A 375 -23.06 45.84 9.98
C ALA A 375 -24.40 45.75 9.22
N MET A 376 -24.84 44.54 8.83
CA MET A 376 -26.13 44.35 8.17
C MET A 376 -27.31 44.73 9.07
N LEU A 377 -27.26 44.36 10.35
CA LEU A 377 -28.30 44.71 11.32
C LEU A 377 -28.37 46.23 11.55
N ALA A 378 -27.22 46.90 11.62
CA ALA A 378 -27.17 48.36 11.75
C ALA A 378 -27.72 49.06 10.50
N LEU A 379 -27.36 48.58 9.30
CA LEU A 379 -27.85 49.13 8.04
C LEU A 379 -29.35 48.93 7.85
N ASN A 380 -29.89 47.80 8.33
CA ASN A 380 -31.32 47.54 8.31
C ASN A 380 -32.15 48.55 9.12
N CYS A 381 -31.56 49.21 10.14
CA CYS A 381 -32.22 50.28 10.88
C CYS A 381 -32.34 51.58 10.08
N ILE A 382 -31.45 51.80 9.10
CA ILE A 382 -31.43 53.00 8.25
C ILE A 382 -32.24 52.75 6.97
N CYS A 383 -31.96 51.63 6.30
CA CYS A 383 -32.56 51.25 5.03
C CYS A 383 -33.23 49.87 5.18
N PRO A 384 -34.54 49.76 4.91
CA PRO A 384 -35.24 48.49 5.05
C PRO A 384 -34.67 47.42 4.10
N ALA A 385 -34.55 46.19 4.59
CA ALA A 385 -34.13 45.00 3.83
C ALA A 385 -32.74 45.06 3.16
N THR A 386 -31.83 45.90 3.67
CA THR A 386 -30.44 45.97 3.17
C THR A 386 -29.72 44.62 3.26
N SER A 387 -29.96 43.86 4.34
CA SER A 387 -29.41 42.50 4.49
C SER A 387 -29.84 41.58 3.36
N THR A 388 -31.11 41.61 2.97
CA THR A 388 -31.65 40.78 1.89
C THR A 388 -31.04 41.16 0.55
N LEU A 389 -30.92 42.47 0.28
CA LEU A 389 -30.27 42.97 -0.93
C LEU A 389 -28.84 42.43 -1.05
N ILE A 390 -28.04 42.54 0.02
CA ILE A 390 -26.64 42.10 -0.03
C ILE A 390 -26.53 40.58 -0.13
N THR A 391 -27.37 39.82 0.59
CA THR A 391 -27.43 38.37 0.45
C THR A 391 -27.74 37.94 -0.99
N LEU A 392 -28.69 38.61 -1.66
CA LEU A 392 -29.03 38.32 -3.06
C LEU A 392 -27.92 38.71 -4.05
N LEU A 393 -27.14 39.75 -3.75
CA LEU A 393 -26.01 40.16 -4.59
C LEU A 393 -24.80 39.22 -4.46
N VAL A 394 -24.58 38.66 -3.27
CA VAL A 394 -23.47 37.74 -3.01
C VAL A 394 -23.77 36.34 -3.55
N HIS A 395 -25.00 35.86 -3.44
CA HIS A 395 -25.38 34.57 -4.00
C HIS A 395 -25.52 34.63 -5.52
N THR A 396 -24.64 33.90 -6.21
CA THR A 396 -24.72 33.83 -7.67
C THR A 396 -25.88 32.94 -8.11
N SER A 397 -26.96 33.58 -8.55
CA SER A 397 -28.12 32.91 -9.14
C SER A 397 -28.26 33.32 -10.61
N ARG A 398 -28.73 32.38 -11.43
CA ARG A 398 -29.16 32.67 -12.80
C ARG A 398 -30.68 32.85 -12.74
N GLY A 399 -31.19 34.04 -13.08
CA GLY A 399 -32.62 34.36 -13.08
C GLY A 399 -33.37 33.67 -14.22
N GLN A 400 -33.33 32.34 -14.25
CA GLN A 400 -34.07 31.48 -15.17
C GLN A 400 -35.44 31.10 -14.60
#